data_AF-A0A060Z4D4-F1
#
_entry.id   AF-A0A060Z4D4-F1
#
_cell.length_a   1.000
_cell.length_b   1.000
_cell.length_c   1.000
_cell.angle_alpha   90.00
_cell.angle_beta   90.00
_cell.angle_gamma   90.00
#
_symmetry.space_group_name_H-M   'P 1'
#
loop_
_entity.id
_entity.type
_entity.pdbx_description
1 polymer ?
#
loop_
_entity_poly.entity_id
_entity_poly.type
_entity_poly.pdbx_seq_one_letter_code
_entity_poly.pdbx_strand_id
1 'polypeptide(L)'
;MAEQQQFYILLGNLMSPDNDIRKQSEEAYDTIPGQTKITFLLQAIRDAACAEEVKTMAAVLLRRLLSSSFEEIYPGLTVDMQTAIKTELVTSIQTEASPNIRKKV
;
A
#
# COMPACT_ATOMS: atom_id res chain seq x y z
N MET A 1 9.48 -6.80 9.99
CA MET A 1 8.90 -5.94 11.04
C MET A 1 9.52 -4.54 11.03
N ALA A 2 10.85 -4.38 11.02
CA ALA A 2 11.48 -3.06 10.95
C ALA A 2 11.15 -2.27 9.65
N GLU A 3 11.19 -2.93 8.49
CA GLU A 3 10.92 -2.29 7.18
C GLU A 3 9.46 -1.84 7.03
N GLN A 4 8.50 -2.63 7.55
CA GLN A 4 7.07 -2.26 7.53
C GLN A 4 6.79 -1.02 8.39
N GLN A 5 7.45 -0.92 9.55
CA GLN A 5 7.33 0.23 10.43
C GLN A 5 7.89 1.50 9.77
N GLN A 6 9.03 1.37 9.08
CA GLN A 6 9.61 2.44 8.28
C GLN A 6 8.69 2.83 7.11
N PHE A 7 8.01 1.86 6.49
CA PHE A 7 7.04 2.12 5.44
C PHE A 7 5.83 2.91 5.96
N TYR A 8 5.34 2.65 7.17
CA TYR A 8 4.27 3.46 7.76
C TYR A 8 4.69 4.91 8.02
N ILE A 9 5.93 5.11 8.48
CA ILE A 9 6.51 6.45 8.63
C ILE A 9 6.60 7.13 7.26
N LEU A 10 7.03 6.41 6.22
CA LEU A 10 7.09 6.91 4.85
C LEU A 10 5.70 7.35 4.34
N LEU A 11 4.67 6.51 4.54
CA LEU A 11 3.30 6.85 4.16
C LEU A 11 2.77 8.09 4.91
N GLY A 12 3.13 8.25 6.18
CA GLY A 12 2.82 9.46 6.95
C GLY A 12 3.52 10.70 6.38
N ASN A 13 4.80 10.59 6.05
CA ASN A 13 5.59 11.69 5.49
C ASN A 13 5.11 12.13 4.10
N LEU A 14 4.53 11.23 3.30
CA LEU A 14 3.88 11.58 2.03
C LEU A 14 2.68 12.52 2.22
N MET A 15 2.09 12.57 3.42
CA MET A 15 1.00 13.46 3.79
C MET A 15 1.49 14.72 4.55
N SER A 16 2.80 14.88 4.70
CA SER A 16 3.38 16.02 5.41
C SER A 16 3.04 17.35 4.71
N PRO A 17 2.72 18.43 5.46
CA PRO A 17 2.59 19.77 4.90
C PRO A 17 3.93 20.36 4.43
N ASP A 18 5.05 19.79 4.88
CA ASP A 18 6.39 20.18 4.43
C ASP A 18 6.71 19.54 3.08
N ASN A 19 6.92 20.38 2.07
CA ASN A 19 7.19 19.96 0.71
C ASN A 19 8.53 19.22 0.57
N ASP A 20 9.54 19.54 1.37
CA ASP A 20 10.85 18.90 1.29
C ASP A 20 10.76 17.47 1.81
N ILE A 21 10.09 17.28 2.96
CA ILE A 21 9.81 15.96 3.54
C ILE A 21 8.94 15.12 2.59
N ARG A 22 7.90 15.72 2.01
CA ARG A 22 7.01 15.03 1.07
C ARG A 22 7.77 14.59 -0.17
N LYS A 23 8.57 15.48 -0.79
CA LYS A 23 9.33 15.17 -2.00
C LYS A 23 10.39 14.10 -1.76
N GLN A 24 11.13 14.18 -0.64
CA GLN A 24 12.08 13.14 -0.25
C GLN A 24 11.39 11.77 -0.07
N SER A 25 10.18 11.78 0.49
CA SER A 25 9.40 10.56 0.69
C SER A 25 8.82 10.01 -0.61
N GLU A 26 8.45 10.86 -1.56
CA GLU A 26 8.04 10.46 -2.92
C GLU A 26 9.20 9.78 -3.65
N GLU A 27 10.40 10.37 -3.61
CA GLU A 27 11.60 9.79 -4.21
C GLU A 27 11.96 8.44 -3.57
N ALA A 28 11.96 8.37 -2.23
CA ALA A 28 12.19 7.13 -1.50
C ALA A 28 11.14 6.07 -1.85
N TYR A 29 9.86 6.45 -1.92
CA TYR A 29 8.80 5.54 -2.33
C TYR A 29 9.02 5.04 -3.76
N ASP A 30 9.39 5.90 -4.70
CA ASP A 30 9.60 5.51 -6.11
C ASP A 30 10.70 4.48 -6.28
N THR A 31 11.76 4.51 -5.45
CA THR A 31 12.84 3.50 -5.48
C THR A 31 12.43 2.11 -5.00
N ILE A 32 11.31 1.96 -4.28
CA ILE A 32 10.87 0.65 -3.78
C ILE A 32 10.34 -0.21 -4.94
N PRO A 33 10.78 -1.48 -5.08
CA PRO A 33 10.27 -2.39 -6.10
C PRO A 33 8.74 -2.55 -6.03
N GLY A 34 8.09 -2.60 -7.20
CA GLY A 34 6.62 -2.71 -7.30
C GLY A 34 6.03 -3.92 -6.55
N GLN A 35 6.72 -5.06 -6.60
CA GLN A 35 6.35 -6.26 -5.84
C GLN A 35 6.32 -6.00 -4.32
N THR A 36 7.37 -5.39 -3.79
CA THR A 36 7.47 -5.04 -2.36
C THR A 36 6.43 -3.99 -1.97
N LYS A 37 6.17 -3.00 -2.83
CA LYS A 37 5.12 -1.99 -2.63
C LYS A 37 3.75 -2.65 -2.43
N ILE A 38 3.37 -3.60 -3.29
CA ILE A 38 2.06 -4.27 -3.17
C ILE A 38 1.92 -4.93 -1.79
N THR A 39 2.93 -5.68 -1.35
CA THR A 39 2.89 -6.38 -0.06
C THR A 39 2.82 -5.41 1.11
N PHE A 40 3.63 -4.34 1.10
CA PHE A 40 3.64 -3.35 2.19
C PHE A 40 2.35 -2.53 2.26
N LEU A 41 1.77 -2.16 1.11
CA LEU A 41 0.50 -1.45 1.03
C LEU A 41 -0.66 -2.31 1.53
N LEU A 42 -0.71 -3.59 1.14
CA LEU A 42 -1.73 -4.54 1.62
C LEU A 42 -1.66 -4.72 3.14
N GLN A 43 -0.46 -4.86 3.69
CA GLN A 43 -0.26 -4.94 5.13
C GLN A 43 -0.73 -3.65 5.83
N ALA A 44 -0.43 -2.47 5.28
CA ALA A 44 -0.87 -1.19 5.84
C ALA A 44 -2.41 -1.08 5.91
N ILE A 45 -3.11 -1.53 4.86
CA ILE A 45 -4.57 -1.52 4.81
C ILE A 45 -5.16 -2.46 5.87
N ARG A 46 -4.59 -3.66 6.03
CA ARG A 46 -5.08 -4.68 6.98
C ARG A 46 -4.77 -4.38 8.44
N ASP A 47 -3.75 -3.57 8.71
CA ASP A 47 -3.29 -3.31 10.06
C ASP A 47 -4.31 -2.46 10.83
N ALA A 48 -5.12 -3.10 11.68
CA ALA A 48 -6.14 -2.44 12.48
C ALA A 48 -5.58 -1.28 13.33
N ALA A 49 -4.32 -1.36 13.76
CA ALA A 49 -3.67 -0.34 14.58
C ALA A 49 -3.16 0.87 13.76
N CYS A 50 -3.14 0.78 12.44
CA CYS A 50 -2.73 1.88 11.57
C CYS A 50 -3.81 2.97 11.50
N ALA A 51 -3.38 4.24 11.47
CA ALA A 51 -4.29 5.38 11.37
C ALA A 51 -5.11 5.35 10.07
N GLU A 52 -6.36 5.80 10.13
CA GLU A 52 -7.28 5.75 8.97
C GLU A 52 -6.75 6.53 7.76
N GLU A 53 -6.04 7.63 7.99
CA GLU A 53 -5.40 8.43 6.94
C GLU A 53 -4.31 7.63 6.21
N VAL A 54 -3.48 6.90 6.95
CA VAL A 54 -2.41 6.05 6.40
C VAL A 54 -3.01 4.87 5.64
N LYS A 55 -4.07 4.24 6.15
CA LYS A 55 -4.82 3.20 5.44
C LYS A 55 -5.43 3.72 4.14
N THR A 56 -6.03 4.90 4.20
CA THR A 56 -6.64 5.55 3.03
C THR A 56 -5.58 5.86 1.98
N MET A 57 -4.43 6.39 2.39
CA MET A 57 -3.29 6.63 1.50
C MET A 57 -2.77 5.33 0.88
N ALA A 58 -2.59 4.28 1.69
CA ALA A 58 -2.15 2.98 1.21
C ALA A 58 -3.12 2.38 0.17
N ALA A 59 -4.44 2.44 0.43
CA ALA A 59 -5.45 1.97 -0.51
C ALA A 59 -5.43 2.75 -1.84
N VAL A 60 -5.28 4.08 -1.79
CA VAL A 60 -5.19 4.93 -2.99
C VAL A 60 -3.93 4.61 -3.80
N LEU A 61 -2.78 4.49 -3.14
CA LEU A 61 -1.51 4.15 -3.79
C LEU A 61 -1.53 2.74 -4.38
N LEU A 62 -2.12 1.77 -3.67
CA LEU A 62 -2.27 0.40 -4.16
C LEU A 62 -3.12 0.37 -5.44
N ARG A 63 -4.28 1.03 -5.42
CA ARG A 63 -5.14 1.13 -6.60
C ARG A 63 -4.42 1.80 -7.77
N ARG A 64 -3.67 2.87 -7.52
CA ARG A 64 -2.89 3.55 -8.55
C ARG A 64 -1.83 2.63 -9.15
N LEU A 65 -1.07 1.91 -8.32
CA LEU A 65 -0.02 0.98 -8.75
C LEU A 65 -0.58 -0.16 -9.61
N LEU A 66 -1.71 -0.74 -9.19
CA LEU A 66 -2.41 -1.78 -9.95
C LEU A 66 -3.09 -1.23 -11.22
N SER A 67 -3.36 0.07 -11.31
CA SER A 67 -3.92 0.65 -12.54
C SER A 67 -2.82 1.05 -13.53
N SER A 68 -1.65 1.48 -13.04
CA SER A 68 -0.57 2.01 -13.89
C SER A 68 0.42 0.95 -14.36
N SER A 69 0.67 -0.07 -13.54
CA SER A 69 1.86 -0.94 -13.68
C SER A 69 1.53 -2.42 -13.49
N PHE A 70 0.25 -2.80 -13.57
CA PHE A 70 -0.16 -4.18 -13.32
C PHE A 70 0.37 -5.17 -14.34
N GLU A 71 0.33 -4.84 -15.64
CA GLU A 71 0.84 -5.71 -16.70
C GLU A 71 2.37 -5.89 -16.62
N GLU A 72 3.08 -4.97 -15.96
CA GLU A 72 4.53 -5.05 -15.75
C GLU A 72 4.88 -5.83 -14.48
N ILE A 73 4.17 -5.56 -13.37
CA ILE A 73 4.49 -6.11 -12.06
C ILE A 73 3.89 -7.51 -11.88
N TYR A 74 2.61 -7.69 -12.22
CA TYR A 74 1.86 -8.89 -11.86
C TYR A 74 2.37 -10.17 -12.55
N PRO A 75 2.76 -10.17 -13.85
CA PRO A 75 3.34 -11.35 -14.49
C PRO A 75 4.70 -11.75 -13.92
N GLY A 76 5.45 -10.82 -13.34
CA GLY A 76 6.73 -11.08 -12.67
C GLY A 76 6.59 -11.71 -11.27
N LEU A 77 5.38 -11.73 -10.71
CA LEU A 77 5.10 -12.36 -9.42
C LEU A 77 4.96 -13.87 -9.56
N THR A 78 5.45 -14.61 -8.57
CA THR A 78 5.20 -16.06 -8.47
C THR A 78 3.70 -16.35 -8.32
N VAL A 79 3.27 -17.53 -8.75
CA VAL A 79 1.86 -17.96 -8.65
C VAL A 79 1.35 -17.90 -7.21
N ASP A 80 2.20 -18.23 -6.25
CA ASP A 80 1.88 -18.16 -4.82
C ASP A 80 1.63 -16.72 -4.37
N MET A 81 2.46 -15.77 -4.80
CA MET A 81 2.28 -14.36 -4.47
C MET A 81 1.04 -13.76 -5.13
N GLN A 82 0.77 -14.11 -6.38
CA GLN A 82 -0.47 -13.72 -7.06
C GLN A 82 -1.71 -14.23 -6.31
N THR A 83 -1.66 -15.47 -5.82
CA THR A 83 -2.76 -16.09 -5.07
C THR A 83 -2.91 -15.45 -3.69
N ALA A 84 -1.81 -15.17 -3.01
CA ALA A 84 -1.79 -14.47 -1.73
C ALA A 84 -2.39 -13.07 -1.86
N ILE A 85 -1.95 -12.26 -2.82
CA ILE A 85 -2.47 -10.90 -3.07
C ILE A 85 -3.98 -10.92 -3.31
N LYS A 86 -4.48 -11.83 -4.16
CA LYS A 86 -5.91 -11.97 -4.43
C LYS A 86 -6.69 -12.33 -3.17
N THR A 87 -6.19 -13.30 -2.39
CA THR A 87 -6.81 -13.72 -1.13
C THR A 87 -6.85 -12.56 -0.14
N GLU A 88 -5.73 -11.86 0.02
CA GLU A 88 -5.60 -10.74 0.96
C GLU A 88 -6.48 -9.55 0.59
N LEU A 89 -6.64 -9.23 -0.70
CA LEU A 89 -7.58 -8.19 -1.15
C LEU A 89 -9.02 -8.53 -0.77
N VAL A 90 -9.45 -9.75 -1.05
CA VAL A 90 -10.81 -10.20 -0.72
C VAL A 90 -11.02 -10.21 0.80
N THR A 91 -10.05 -10.71 1.57
CA THR A 91 -10.11 -10.67 3.03
C THR A 91 -10.20 -9.24 3.55
N SER A 92 -9.39 -8.31 3.01
CA SER A 92 -9.39 -6.90 3.42
C SER A 92 -10.78 -6.27 3.24
N ILE A 93 -11.44 -6.52 2.10
CA ILE A 93 -12.81 -6.03 1.83
C ILE A 93 -13.83 -6.61 2.83
N GLN A 94 -13.67 -7.88 3.23
CA GLN A 94 -14.57 -8.56 4.15
C GLN A 94 -14.40 -8.08 5.60
N THR A 95 -13.16 -7.83 6.03
CA THR A 95 -12.85 -7.45 7.42
C THR A 95 -12.88 -5.95 7.66
N GLU A 96 -12.82 -5.12 6.61
CA GLU A 96 -12.75 -3.67 6.75
C GLU A 96 -14.05 -3.08 7.31
N ALA A 97 -13.96 -2.45 8.49
CA ALA A 97 -15.12 -1.85 9.15
C ALA A 97 -15.52 -0.52 8.50
N SER A 98 -14.56 0.26 7.99
CA SER A 98 -14.84 1.58 7.40
C SER A 98 -15.37 1.43 5.97
N PRO A 99 -16.61 1.86 5.67
CA PRO A 99 -17.16 1.82 4.32
C PRO A 99 -16.38 2.72 3.34
N ASN A 100 -15.66 3.72 3.84
CA ASN A 100 -14.80 4.59 3.02
C ASN A 100 -13.55 3.86 2.54
N ILE A 101 -12.89 3.11 3.41
CA ILE A 101 -11.71 2.30 3.06
C ILE A 101 -12.16 1.14 2.16
N ARG A 102 -13.27 0.48 2.49
CA ARG A 102 -13.82 -0.65 1.71
C ARG A 102 -14.09 -0.31 0.24
N LYS A 103 -14.47 0.93 -0.08
CA LYS A 103 -14.69 1.39 -1.47
C LYS A 103 -13.40 1.71 -2.23
N LYS A 104 -12.28 1.82 -1.52
CA LYS A 104 -10.98 2.24 -2.07
C LYS A 104 -10.06 1.06 -2.36
N VAL A 105 -10.22 -0.03 -1.61
CA VAL A 105 -9.65 -1.37 -1.89
C VAL A 105 -10.36 -1.99 -3.08
#